data_AF-A0A2W1JLM6-F1
#
_entry.id   AF-A0A2W1JLM6-F1
#
_cell.length_a   1.000
_cell.length_b   1.000
_cell.length_c   1.000
_cell.angle_alpha   90.00
_cell.angle_beta   90.00
_cell.angle_gamma   90.00
#
_symmetry.space_group_name_H-M   'P 1'
#
loop_
_entity.id
_entity.type
_entity.pdbx_description
1 polymer ?
#
loop_
_entity_poly.entity_id
_entity_poly.type
_entity_poly.pdbx_seq_one_letter_code
_entity_poly.pdbx_strand_id
1 'polypeptide(L)'
;MSAPYSYDLRRKAIDAVKRGERKTAVCKTLHISRNTLDLWLKREQATGDCRAITHYQQGNRHKITDWPRFRAFVQAHGDKTQGQMAKLWGVMPTYA
;
A
#
# COMPACT_ATOMS: atom_id res chain seq x y z
N MET A 1 13.75 6.14 -3.74
CA MET A 1 12.61 6.33 -4.67
C MET A 1 12.44 7.82 -4.91
N SER A 2 12.17 8.24 -6.14
CA SER A 2 11.84 9.63 -6.44
C SER A 2 10.53 10.02 -5.74
N ALA A 3 10.47 11.23 -5.18
CA ALA A 3 9.26 11.74 -4.55
C ALA A 3 8.09 11.73 -5.56
N PRO A 4 6.88 11.33 -5.14
CA PRO A 4 5.71 11.40 -6.00
C PRO A 4 5.40 12.86 -6.36
N TYR A 5 4.90 13.09 -7.58
CA TYR A 5 4.40 14.41 -7.99
C TYR A 5 3.36 14.95 -6.99
N SER A 6 3.39 16.27 -6.77
CA SER A 6 2.48 16.97 -5.85
C SER A 6 1.01 16.78 -6.25
N TYR A 7 0.11 16.86 -5.26
CA TYR A 7 -1.32 16.70 -5.52
C TYR A 7 -1.87 17.79 -6.45
N ASP A 8 -1.41 19.03 -6.29
CA ASP A 8 -1.86 20.15 -7.11
C ASP A 8 -1.46 19.98 -8.58
N LEU A 9 -0.28 19.45 -8.87
CA LEU A 9 0.14 19.17 -10.25
C LEU A 9 -0.80 18.14 -10.91
N ARG A 10 -1.19 17.11 -10.15
CA ARG A 10 -2.09 16.05 -10.63
C ARG A 10 -3.48 16.59 -10.94
N ARG A 11 -4.06 17.35 -10.01
CA ARG A 11 -5.37 17.99 -10.22
C ARG A 11 -5.34 18.93 -11.41
N LYS A 12 -4.35 19.83 -11.50
CA LYS A 12 -4.21 20.74 -12.65
C LYS A 12 -4.13 19.99 -13.98
N ALA A 13 -3.39 18.89 -14.04
CA ALA A 13 -3.27 18.09 -15.25
C ALA A 13 -4.60 17.43 -15.66
N ILE A 14 -5.34 16.89 -14.68
CA ILE A 14 -6.64 16.27 -14.91
C ILE A 14 -7.69 17.32 -15.31
N ASP A 15 -7.75 18.43 -14.58
CA ASP A 15 -8.70 19.52 -14.82
C ASP A 15 -8.50 20.12 -16.22
N ALA A 16 -7.24 20.27 -16.66
CA ALA A 16 -6.92 20.69 -18.02
C ALA A 16 -7.53 19.75 -19.08
N VAL A 17 -7.39 18.43 -18.89
CA VAL A 17 -8.00 17.44 -19.81
C VAL A 17 -9.53 17.49 -19.76
N LYS A 18 -10.13 17.67 -18.57
CA LYS A 18 -11.60 17.80 -18.41
C LYS A 18 -12.15 19.07 -19.06
N ARG A 19 -11.38 20.16 -19.09
CA ARG A 19 -11.70 21.39 -19.84
C ARG A 19 -11.64 21.21 -21.36
N GLY A 20 -11.19 20.05 -21.85
CA GLY A 20 -11.08 19.75 -23.28
C GLY A 20 -9.68 19.97 -23.86
N GLU A 21 -8.66 20.25 -23.03
CA GLU A 21 -7.29 20.36 -23.53
C GLU A 21 -6.77 19.01 -24.02
N ARG A 22 -6.01 19.04 -25.11
CA ARG A 22 -5.37 17.83 -25.64
C ARG A 22 -4.34 17.32 -24.64
N LYS A 23 -4.38 16.03 -24.33
CA LYS A 23 -3.39 15.35 -23.46
C LYS A 23 -1.94 15.67 -23.82
N THR A 24 -1.63 15.77 -25.11
CA THR A 24 -0.29 16.13 -25.60
C THR A 24 0.15 17.54 -25.20
N ALA A 25 -0.77 18.52 -25.24
CA ALA A 25 -0.49 19.87 -24.81
C ALA A 25 -0.26 19.93 -23.31
N VAL A 26 -1.15 19.30 -22.53
CA VAL A 26 -1.03 19.22 -21.06
C VAL A 26 0.30 18.59 -20.63
N CYS A 27 0.71 17.50 -21.27
CA CYS A 27 1.99 16.84 -20.97
C CYS A 27 3.19 17.75 -21.24
N LYS A 28 3.17 18.50 -22.35
CA LYS A 28 4.24 19.44 -22.71
C LYS A 28 4.29 20.62 -21.73
N THR A 29 3.14 21.21 -21.42
CA THR A 29 3.03 22.38 -20.53
C THR A 29 3.44 22.04 -19.10
N LEU A 30 3.08 20.86 -18.60
CA LEU A 30 3.37 20.43 -17.23
C LEU A 30 4.66 19.61 -17.09
N HIS A 31 5.40 19.42 -18.19
CA HIS A 31 6.63 18.62 -18.23
C HIS A 31 6.46 17.20 -17.63
N ILE A 32 5.33 16.57 -17.90
CA ILE A 32 5.04 15.20 -17.44
C ILE A 32 4.99 14.22 -18.62
N SER A 33 5.28 12.96 -18.35
CA SER A 33 5.13 11.92 -19.36
C SER A 33 3.64 11.66 -19.66
N ARG A 34 3.33 11.26 -20.89
CA ARG A 34 1.96 10.89 -21.28
C ARG A 34 1.41 9.72 -20.46
N ASN A 35 2.27 8.74 -20.16
CA ASN A 35 1.93 7.61 -19.31
C ASN A 35 1.52 8.05 -17.89
N THR A 36 2.22 9.04 -17.32
CA THR A 36 1.88 9.61 -16.01
C THR A 36 0.47 10.22 -16.00
N LEU A 37 0.14 11.00 -17.03
CA LEU A 37 -1.19 11.59 -17.18
C LEU A 37 -2.28 10.51 -17.34
N ASP A 38 -2.03 9.50 -18.17
CA ASP A 38 -2.99 8.41 -18.40
C ASP A 38 -3.23 7.58 -17.11
N LEU A 39 -2.19 7.34 -16.30
CA LEU A 39 -2.33 6.68 -14.99
C LEU A 39 -3.18 7.49 -14.01
N TRP A 40 -3.03 8.82 -14.01
CA TRP A 40 -3.82 9.69 -13.14
C TRP A 40 -5.29 9.73 -13.55
N LEU A 41 -5.58 9.81 -14.85
CA LEU A 41 -6.95 9.74 -15.37
C LEU A 41 -7.61 8.40 -15.05
N LYS A 42 -6.89 7.29 -15.25
CA LYS A 42 -7.40 5.95 -14.91
C LYS A 42 -7.72 5.82 -13.41
N ARG A 43 -6.86 6.37 -12.56
CA ARG A 43 -7.05 6.36 -11.10
C ARG A 43 -8.25 7.21 -10.68
N GLU A 44 -8.41 8.38 -11.28
CA GLU A 44 -9.58 9.23 -11.02
C GLU A 44 -10.87 8.55 -11.45
N GLN A 45 -10.90 7.89 -12.61
CA GLN A 45 -12.07 7.12 -13.05
C GLN A 45 -12.40 5.96 -12.11
N ALA A 46 -11.40 5.28 -11.55
CA ALA A 46 -11.60 4.14 -10.66
C ALA A 46 -11.96 4.52 -9.22
N THR A 47 -11.43 5.64 -8.72
CA THR A 47 -11.47 5.98 -7.28
C THR A 47 -12.12 7.33 -6.98
N GLY A 48 -12.39 8.15 -8.00
CA GLY A 48 -12.85 9.53 -7.85
C GLY A 48 -11.75 10.54 -7.43
N ASP A 49 -10.50 10.09 -7.26
CA ASP A 49 -9.38 10.92 -6.79
C ASP A 49 -8.05 10.52 -7.47
N CYS A 50 -7.07 11.43 -7.44
CA CYS A 50 -5.77 11.31 -8.09
C CYS A 50 -4.58 11.31 -7.12
N ARG A 51 -4.83 11.24 -5.80
CA ARG A 51 -3.79 11.19 -4.76
C ARG A 51 -2.75 10.09 -5.01
N ALA A 52 -1.51 10.34 -4.60
CA ALA A 52 -0.44 9.34 -4.66
C ALA A 52 -0.81 8.10 -3.85
N ILE A 53 -0.40 6.93 -4.32
CA ILE A 53 -0.37 5.75 -3.46
C ILE A 53 0.76 6.00 -2.47
N THR A 54 0.40 6.19 -1.20
CA THR A 54 1.35 6.40 -0.10
C THR A 54 1.73 5.09 0.59
N HIS A 55 0.90 4.06 0.47
CA HIS A 55 1.10 2.75 1.08
C HIS A 55 1.99 1.82 0.23
N TYR A 56 3.13 2.31 -0.24
CA TYR A 56 4.12 1.42 -0.85
C TYR A 56 4.84 0.64 0.26
N GLN A 57 4.51 -0.65 0.35
CA GLN A 57 5.15 -1.63 1.22
C GLN A 57 5.07 -1.28 2.71
N GLN A 58 3.89 -1.45 3.32
CA GLN A 58 3.89 -1.90 4.72
C GLN A 58 4.60 -3.26 4.69
N GLY A 59 5.76 -3.37 5.32
CA GLY A 59 6.54 -4.61 5.35
C GLY A 59 5.71 -5.82 5.79
N ASN A 60 6.30 -7.02 5.70
CA ASN A 60 5.62 -8.29 6.00
C ASN A 60 4.60 -8.15 7.13
N ARG A 61 3.31 -8.34 6.79
CA ARG A 61 2.20 -8.41 7.74
C ARG A 61 2.64 -9.23 8.95
N HIS A 62 2.57 -8.65 10.14
CA HIS A 62 3.06 -9.30 11.36
C HIS A 62 2.42 -10.69 11.51
N LYS A 63 3.23 -11.75 11.58
CA LYS A 63 2.75 -13.13 11.80
C LYS A 63 2.17 -13.33 13.22
N ILE A 64 2.47 -12.41 14.12
CA ILE A 64 1.93 -12.36 15.48
C ILE A 64 1.07 -11.10 15.55
N THR A 65 -0.23 -11.30 15.50
CA THR A 65 -1.25 -10.23 15.62
C THR A 65 -1.78 -10.11 17.05
N ASP A 66 -1.76 -11.22 17.82
CA ASP A 66 -2.23 -11.28 19.21
C ASP A 66 -1.05 -11.41 20.17
N TRP A 67 -0.60 -10.27 20.70
CA TRP A 67 0.50 -10.18 21.66
C TRP A 67 0.21 -10.81 23.02
N PRO A 68 -0.98 -10.60 23.63
CA PRO A 68 -1.35 -11.29 24.87
C PRO A 68 -1.29 -12.82 24.74
N ARG A 69 -1.88 -13.40 23.68
CA ARG A 69 -1.84 -14.85 23.44
C ARG A 69 -0.41 -15.35 23.23
N PHE A 70 0.40 -14.60 22.50
CA PHE A 70 1.80 -14.96 22.28
C PHE A 70 2.60 -14.95 23.58
N ARG A 71 2.36 -13.97 24.46
CA ARG A 71 3.03 -13.90 25.77
C ARG A 71 2.68 -15.11 26.65
N ALA A 72 1.41 -15.48 26.74
CA ALA A 72 0.97 -16.65 27.49
C ALA A 72 1.57 -17.95 26.92
N PHE A 73 1.61 -18.07 25.59
CA PHE A 73 2.21 -19.21 24.90
C PHE A 73 3.72 -19.36 25.18
N VAL A 74 4.48 -18.26 25.14
CA VAL A 74 5.93 -18.27 25.44
C VAL A 74 6.18 -18.63 26.91
N GLN A 75 5.35 -18.12 27.83
CA GLN A 75 5.44 -18.47 29.25
C GLN A 75 5.13 -19.96 29.50
N ALA A 76 4.11 -20.50 28.84
CA ALA A 76 3.71 -21.91 28.96
C ALA A 76 4.71 -22.90 28.33
N HIS A 77 5.54 -22.43 27.40
CA HIS A 77 6.52 -23.26 26.68
C HIS A 77 7.97 -22.82 26.91
N GLY A 78 8.27 -22.15 28.02
CA GLY A 78 9.63 -21.62 28.32
C GLY A 78 10.74 -22.68 28.34
N ASP A 79 10.37 -23.97 28.41
CA ASP A 79 11.25 -25.14 28.27
C ASP A 79 11.67 -25.44 26.82
N LYS A 80 11.01 -24.84 25.82
CA LYS A 80 11.16 -25.17 24.40
C LYS A 80 12.04 -24.17 23.67
N THR A 81 12.76 -24.66 22.66
CA THR A 81 13.48 -23.80 21.73
C THR A 81 12.52 -23.04 20.81
N GLN A 82 12.96 -21.91 20.28
CA GLN A 82 12.15 -21.10 19.35
C GLN A 82 11.66 -21.89 18.12
N GLY A 83 12.47 -22.82 17.61
CA GLY A 83 12.10 -23.69 16.48
C GLY A 83 11.00 -24.71 16.83
N GLN A 84 10.97 -25.20 18.08
CA GLN A 84 9.90 -26.07 18.57
C GLN A 84 8.62 -25.27 18.83
N MET A 85 8.75 -24.08 19.43
CA MET A 85 7.63 -23.13 19.61
C MET A 85 6.98 -22.75 18.28
N ALA A 86 7.78 -22.50 17.23
CA ALA A 86 7.26 -22.15 15.91
C ALA A 86 6.41 -23.27 15.28
N LYS A 87 6.68 -24.54 15.58
CA LYS A 87 5.85 -25.68 15.14
C LYS A 87 4.52 -25.77 15.90
N LEU A 88 4.49 -25.31 17.16
CA LEU A 88 3.30 -25.31 18.01
C LEU A 88 2.43 -24.06 17.81
N TRP A 89 3.04 -22.94 17.40
CA TRP A 89 2.34 -21.69 17.14
C TRP A 89 1.45 -21.79 15.89
N GLY A 90 0.13 -21.81 16.08
CA GLY A 90 -0.87 -21.93 15.00
C GLY A 90 -1.54 -23.31 14.89
N VAL A 91 -1.03 -24.32 15.60
CA VAL A 91 -1.72 -25.62 15.75
C VAL A 91 -2.66 -25.48 16.95
N MET A 92 -3.98 -25.45 16.71
CA MET A 92 -4.93 -25.56 17.82
C MET A 92 -4.78 -26.97 18.42
N PRO A 93 -4.56 -27.13 19.73
CA PRO A 93 -4.72 -28.43 20.34
C PRO A 93 -6.21 -28.78 20.30
N THR A 94 -6.60 -29.67 19.40
CA THR A 94 -7.86 -30.40 19.51
C THR A 94 -7.72 -31.32 20.71
N TYR A 95 -8.28 -30.90 21.86
CA TYR A 95 -8.53 -31.82 22.96
C TYR A 95 -9.74 -32.67 22.56
N ALA A 96 -9.51 -33.97 22.43
CA ALA A 96 -10.54 -35.02 22.42
C ALA A 96 -10.80 -35.48 23.86
#